data_AF-A0A5J4WQU2-F1
#
_entry.id   AF-A0A5J4WQU2-F1
#
_cell.length_a   1.000
_cell.length_b   1.000
_cell.length_c   1.000
_cell.angle_alpha   90.00
_cell.angle_beta   90.00
_cell.angle_gamma   90.00
#
_symmetry.space_group_name_H-M   'P 1'
#
loop_
_entity.id
_entity.type
_entity.pdbx_description
1 polymer ?
#
loop_
_entity_poly.entity_id
_entity_poly.type
_entity_poly.pdbx_seq_one_letter_code
_entity_poly.pdbx_strand_id
1 'polypeptide(L)'
;MMSKRQDVISQHNDSKSQYNKQILNSAFGREGQNHAMFDKISFNNARQALLKQLKQDHKATKKLSDDIYNSDVGLIEEAQYMVSESIRQFKCNKPLQEAVFTLNNSKFWYLNFVYNFLQKCVDMDRVHFCNMDTESMYLSIVGSQIEGYKQGLKYVISDQRFCDLHYKEWLPWNDCTVAEEKKLMGITTESQGENIVCLAPKCYSLYNGNEQSDDIVSLVNRMKGVREKKAILTTNDYVKCLSDGCNINVTTNNLQMKMGVTSMINMEKSALTCIHKKIFVLANGCCAPFMYGINADHYLIDSNLHSDLAQLKPSISQSK
;
A
#
# COMPACT_ATOMS: atom_id res chain seq x y z
N MET A 1 10.63 8.24 -21.15
CA MET A 1 10.99 8.18 -19.71
C MET A 1 11.24 6.74 -19.25
N MET A 2 10.40 5.78 -19.64
CA MET A 2 10.67 4.35 -19.41
C MET A 2 11.97 3.87 -20.07
N SER A 3 12.24 4.23 -21.33
CA SER A 3 13.53 3.96 -21.99
C SER A 3 14.73 4.45 -21.17
N LYS A 4 14.70 5.71 -20.71
CA LYS A 4 15.73 6.27 -19.82
C LYS A 4 15.92 5.48 -18.53
N ARG A 5 14.86 4.86 -17.99
CA ARG A 5 14.96 3.98 -16.82
C ARG A 5 15.60 2.65 -17.20
N GLN A 6 15.22 2.06 -18.33
CA GLN A 6 15.82 0.82 -18.84
C GLN A 6 17.33 1.00 -19.09
N ASP A 7 17.75 2.07 -19.75
CA ASP A 7 19.17 2.37 -20.00
C ASP A 7 19.97 2.47 -18.71
N VAL A 8 19.39 3.10 -17.68
CA VAL A 8 20.03 3.28 -16.37
C VAL A 8 20.11 1.98 -15.58
N ILE A 9 19.14 1.07 -15.75
CA ILE A 9 19.19 -0.29 -15.18
C ILE A 9 20.30 -1.09 -15.87
N SER A 10 20.42 -1.01 -17.20
CA SER A 10 21.51 -1.65 -17.95
C SER A 10 22.90 -1.14 -17.55
N GLN A 11 22.98 0.06 -16.98
CA GLN A 11 24.21 0.64 -16.43
C GLN A 11 24.43 0.30 -14.95
N HIS A 12 23.61 -0.56 -14.35
CA HIS A 12 23.65 -0.93 -12.93
C HIS A 12 23.61 0.28 -11.97
N ASN A 13 22.86 1.32 -12.33
CA ASN A 13 22.72 2.52 -11.51
C ASN A 13 21.35 2.55 -10.80
N ASP A 14 21.30 1.87 -9.65
CA ASP A 14 20.08 1.67 -8.87
C ASP A 14 19.46 2.99 -8.39
N SER A 15 20.29 3.93 -7.90
CA SER A 15 19.83 5.22 -7.40
C SER A 15 19.10 6.02 -8.47
N LYS A 16 19.66 6.08 -9.69
CA LYS A 16 19.04 6.81 -10.80
C LYS A 16 17.85 6.05 -11.38
N SER A 17 17.86 4.72 -11.35
CA SER A 17 16.69 3.89 -11.69
C SER A 17 15.51 4.19 -10.75
N GLN A 18 15.78 4.28 -9.44
CA GLN A 18 14.80 4.61 -8.42
C GLN A 18 14.26 6.04 -8.59
N TYR A 19 15.14 7.01 -8.89
CA TYR A 19 14.72 8.37 -9.21
C TYR A 19 13.79 8.44 -10.43
N ASN A 20 14.15 7.75 -11.51
CA ASN A 20 13.30 7.67 -12.70
C ASN A 20 11.95 6.99 -12.41
N LYS A 21 11.93 5.93 -11.60
CA LYS A 21 10.70 5.28 -11.13
C LYS A 21 9.81 6.25 -10.34
N GLN A 22 10.39 7.03 -9.44
CA GLN A 22 9.64 8.02 -8.65
C GLN A 22 9.02 9.10 -9.52
N ILE A 23 9.74 9.61 -10.53
CA ILE A 23 9.19 10.61 -11.46
C ILE A 23 7.95 10.05 -12.17
N LEU A 24 8.06 8.84 -12.73
CA LEU A 24 6.95 8.18 -13.43
C LEU A 24 5.73 8.01 -12.53
N ASN A 25 5.92 7.49 -11.32
CA ASN A 25 4.82 7.25 -10.39
C ASN A 25 4.21 8.55 -9.84
N SER A 26 5.03 9.60 -9.68
CA SER A 26 4.57 10.90 -9.17
C SER A 26 3.70 11.68 -10.13
N ALA A 27 3.84 11.45 -11.45
CA ALA A 27 3.01 12.11 -12.46
C ALA A 27 1.53 11.76 -12.25
N PHE A 28 1.24 10.46 -12.20
CA PHE A 28 -0.07 9.91 -11.87
C PHE A 28 -0.58 10.40 -10.49
N GLY A 29 0.26 10.30 -9.46
CA GLY A 29 -0.13 10.71 -8.10
C GLY A 29 -0.51 12.18 -7.99
N ARG A 30 0.08 13.04 -8.84
CA ARG A 30 -0.22 14.47 -8.89
C ARG A 30 -1.57 14.75 -9.57
N GLU A 31 -1.97 13.96 -10.57
CA GLU A 31 -3.28 14.09 -11.24
C GLU A 31 -4.44 13.63 -10.34
N GLY A 32 -4.21 12.61 -9.51
CA GLY A 32 -5.19 12.11 -8.53
C GLY A 32 -5.22 12.85 -7.20
N GLN A 33 -4.57 14.01 -7.09
CA GLN A 33 -4.39 14.71 -5.82
C GLN A 33 -5.72 15.29 -5.31
N ASN A 34 -6.03 15.06 -4.04
CA ASN A 34 -7.19 15.68 -3.39
C ASN A 34 -6.93 17.19 -3.20
N HIS A 35 -7.82 18.02 -3.74
CA HIS A 35 -7.80 19.48 -3.61
C HIS A 35 -8.70 20.01 -2.48
N ALA A 36 -9.35 19.11 -1.71
CA ALA A 36 -10.15 19.51 -0.56
C ALA A 36 -9.32 20.32 0.44
N MET A 37 -9.93 21.39 0.95
CA MET A 37 -9.28 22.37 1.81
C MET A 37 -9.41 21.95 3.26
N PHE A 38 -8.28 21.73 3.92
CA PHE A 38 -8.23 21.54 5.36
C PHE A 38 -7.23 22.53 5.94
N ASP A 39 -7.66 23.26 6.97
CA ASP A 39 -6.76 24.10 7.73
C ASP A 39 -5.76 23.21 8.46
N LYS A 40 -4.49 23.61 8.46
CA LYS A 40 -3.47 22.98 9.29
C LYS A 40 -3.62 23.51 10.71
N ILE A 41 -4.02 22.64 11.63
CA ILE A 41 -4.06 22.95 13.05
C ILE A 41 -2.73 22.55 13.69
N SER A 42 -2.17 23.44 14.49
CA SER A 42 -0.95 23.18 15.25
C SER A 42 -1.04 23.72 16.68
N PHE A 43 -0.43 23.00 17.61
CA PHE A 43 -0.31 23.42 19.01
C PHE A 43 1.08 24.01 19.24
N ASN A 44 1.13 25.20 19.81
CA ASN A 44 2.34 26.01 19.89
C ASN A 44 2.42 26.69 21.25
N ASN A 45 3.63 27.02 21.71
CA ASN A 45 3.80 27.95 22.81
C ASN A 45 3.62 29.40 22.35
N ALA A 46 3.63 30.34 23.30
CA ALA A 46 3.40 31.77 23.04
C ALA A 46 4.31 32.33 21.93
N ARG A 47 5.61 32.03 21.97
CA ARG A 47 6.58 32.51 20.98
C ARG A 47 6.29 31.99 19.57
N GLN A 48 6.06 30.68 19.44
CA GLN A 48 5.76 30.07 18.14
C GLN A 48 4.41 30.51 17.59
N ALA A 49 3.41 30.70 18.47
CA ALA A 49 2.11 31.22 18.07
C ALA A 49 2.23 32.64 17.49
N LEU A 50 3.01 33.50 18.13
CA LEU A 50 3.26 34.87 17.66
C LEU A 50 4.00 34.89 16.32
N LEU A 51 5.02 34.05 16.14
CA LEU A 51 5.70 33.91 14.84
C LEU A 51 4.75 33.43 13.73
N LYS A 52 3.81 32.53 14.04
CA LYS A 52 2.82 32.04 13.08
C LYS A 52 1.75 33.07 12.75
N GLN A 53 1.37 33.94 13.69
CA GLN A 53 0.44 35.05 13.44
C GLN A 53 0.97 36.03 12.38
N LEU A 54 2.28 36.16 12.26
CA LEU A 54 2.91 37.03 11.25
C LEU A 54 2.89 36.45 9.84
N LYS A 55 2.56 35.15 9.67
CA LYS A 55 2.52 34.56 8.35
C LYS A 55 1.22 34.88 7.63
N GLN A 56 1.29 35.05 6.31
CA GLN A 56 0.11 35.34 5.48
C GLN A 56 -0.90 34.19 5.43
N ASP A 57 -0.48 32.96 5.69
CA ASP A 57 -1.37 31.79 5.79
C ASP A 57 -2.03 31.66 7.17
N HIS A 58 -1.78 32.58 8.10
CA HIS A 58 -2.46 32.60 9.38
C HIS A 58 -3.97 32.84 9.22
N LYS A 59 -4.78 32.03 9.91
CA LYS A 59 -6.24 32.18 9.93
C LYS A 59 -6.78 32.57 11.30
N ALA A 60 -6.36 31.85 12.34
CA ALA A 60 -6.83 32.10 13.71
C ALA A 60 -5.84 31.55 14.74
N THR A 61 -5.76 32.21 15.89
CA THR A 61 -5.08 31.73 17.10
C THR A 61 -6.08 31.67 18.24
N LYS A 62 -6.07 30.57 19.00
CA LYS A 62 -6.83 30.42 20.25
C LYS A 62 -5.88 30.01 21.37
N LYS A 63 -5.84 30.79 22.45
CA LYS A 63 -5.17 30.38 23.70
C LYS A 63 -5.99 29.26 24.34
N LEU A 64 -5.32 28.18 24.75
CA LEU A 64 -5.94 27.00 25.35
C LEU A 64 -5.68 26.91 26.85
N SER A 65 -4.51 27.35 27.31
CA SER A 65 -4.11 27.33 28.71
C SER A 65 -3.30 28.57 29.07
N ASP A 66 -3.27 28.91 30.35
CA ASP A 66 -2.37 29.90 30.92
C ASP A 66 -1.05 29.25 31.36
N ASP A 67 -0.04 30.08 31.61
CA ASP A 67 1.23 29.65 32.17
C ASP A 67 1.02 29.13 33.61
N ILE A 68 1.58 27.97 33.93
CA ILE A 68 1.54 27.40 35.28
C ILE A 68 2.89 27.64 35.94
N TYR A 69 2.88 28.26 37.12
CA TYR A 69 4.07 28.57 37.92
C TYR A 69 4.10 27.74 39.20
N ASN A 70 5.31 27.39 39.67
CA ASN A 70 5.55 26.81 40.98
C ASN A 70 5.37 27.87 42.07
N SER A 71 5.30 27.44 43.33
CA SER A 71 5.28 28.32 44.52
C SER A 71 6.43 29.34 44.53
N ASP A 72 7.56 29.00 43.91
CA ASP A 72 8.76 29.83 43.81
C ASP A 72 8.80 30.70 42.53
N VAL A 73 7.65 30.88 41.85
CA VAL A 73 7.49 31.66 40.59
C VAL A 73 8.27 31.08 39.39
N GLY A 74 8.85 29.88 39.53
CA GLY A 74 9.44 29.14 38.42
C GLY A 74 8.37 28.61 37.47
N LEU A 75 8.50 28.86 36.16
CA LEU A 75 7.56 28.37 35.15
C LEU A 75 7.61 26.84 35.05
N ILE A 76 6.48 26.17 35.28
CA ILE A 76 6.30 24.72 35.17
C ILE A 76 5.85 24.34 33.77
N GLU A 77 4.86 25.05 33.25
CA GLU A 77 4.22 24.74 31.97
C GLU A 77 3.89 26.03 31.23
N GLU A 78 4.35 26.15 29.98
CA GLU A 78 4.05 27.28 29.10
C GLU A 78 2.59 27.19 28.60
N ALA A 79 1.97 28.37 28.47
CA ALA A 79 0.68 28.55 27.84
C ALA A 79 0.65 27.93 26.43
N GLN A 80 -0.36 27.11 26.18
CA GLN A 80 -0.56 26.46 24.88
C GLN A 80 -1.54 27.25 24.02
N TYR A 81 -1.23 27.31 22.73
CA TYR A 81 -2.00 28.01 21.72
C TYR A 81 -2.30 27.07 20.56
N MET A 82 -3.56 27.03 20.15
CA MET A 82 -3.97 26.42 18.89
C MET A 82 -3.87 27.47 17.79
N VAL A 83 -3.11 27.17 16.74
CA VAL A 83 -2.98 28.05 15.56
C VAL A 83 -3.48 27.29 14.34
N SER A 84 -4.40 27.92 13.61
CA SER A 84 -4.94 27.46 12.34
C SER A 84 -4.27 28.20 11.19
N GLU A 85 -3.64 27.46 10.29
CA GLU A 85 -2.95 27.96 9.10
C GLU A 85 -3.67 27.45 7.83
N SER A 86 -4.08 28.35 6.94
CA SER A 86 -4.64 28.05 5.61
C SER A 86 -3.51 27.75 4.64
N ILE A 87 -3.26 26.48 4.32
CA ILE A 87 -2.17 26.10 3.41
C ILE A 87 -2.34 26.81 2.07
N ARG A 88 -1.35 27.64 1.67
CA ARG A 88 -1.36 28.31 0.36
C ARG A 88 -1.35 27.25 -0.74
N GLN A 89 -2.26 27.39 -1.70
CA GLN A 89 -2.32 26.52 -2.87
C GLN A 89 -2.28 27.32 -4.15
N PHE A 90 -1.72 26.69 -5.17
CA PHE A 90 -1.83 27.12 -6.56
C PHE A 90 -2.95 26.30 -7.20
N LYS A 91 -3.93 26.96 -7.79
CA LYS A 91 -5.00 26.27 -8.54
C LYS A 91 -4.36 25.59 -9.76
N CYS A 92 -4.25 24.28 -9.70
CA CYS A 92 -3.82 23.46 -10.83
C CYS A 92 -5.03 22.62 -11.24
N ASN A 93 -5.71 23.01 -12.32
CA ASN A 93 -6.82 22.24 -12.88
C ASN A 93 -6.24 20.99 -13.55
N LYS A 94 -6.10 19.90 -12.79
CA LYS A 94 -5.68 18.62 -13.31
C LYS A 94 -6.89 17.74 -13.60
N PRO A 95 -6.90 17.02 -14.73
CA PRO A 95 -7.99 16.12 -15.07
C PRO A 95 -7.95 14.88 -14.18
N LEU A 96 -8.75 14.86 -13.10
CA LEU A 96 -8.90 13.67 -12.24
C LEU A 96 -9.27 12.41 -13.05
N GLN A 97 -9.93 12.59 -14.20
CA GLN A 97 -10.27 11.55 -15.16
C GLN A 97 -9.03 10.76 -15.62
N GLU A 98 -7.87 11.40 -15.78
CA GLU A 98 -6.62 10.73 -16.20
C GLU A 98 -6.11 9.77 -15.12
N ALA A 99 -6.20 10.18 -13.85
CA ALA A 99 -5.86 9.30 -12.74
C ALA A 99 -6.83 8.11 -12.62
N VAL A 100 -8.13 8.36 -12.75
CA VAL A 100 -9.14 7.27 -12.74
C VAL A 100 -8.91 6.31 -13.91
N PHE A 101 -8.64 6.84 -15.11
CA PHE A 101 -8.35 6.03 -16.30
C PHE A 101 -7.10 5.19 -16.13
N THR A 102 -6.03 5.76 -15.57
CA THR A 102 -4.77 5.03 -15.30
C THR A 102 -4.99 3.88 -14.31
N LEU A 103 -5.73 4.12 -13.22
CA LEU A 103 -6.06 3.07 -12.25
C LEU A 103 -6.97 1.97 -12.82
N ASN A 104 -7.92 2.32 -13.68
CA ASN A 104 -8.79 1.34 -14.30
C ASN A 104 -8.04 0.51 -15.34
N ASN A 105 -7.17 1.13 -16.13
CA ASN A 105 -6.35 0.43 -17.10
C ASN A 105 -5.33 -0.50 -16.46
N SER A 106 -4.74 -0.13 -15.32
CA SER A 106 -3.82 -1.04 -14.62
C SER A 106 -4.54 -2.30 -14.14
N LYS A 107 -5.75 -2.16 -13.58
CA LYS A 107 -6.61 -3.30 -13.20
C LYS A 107 -7.01 -4.13 -14.40
N PHE A 108 -7.48 -3.48 -15.47
CA PHE A 108 -7.88 -4.17 -16.70
C PHE A 108 -6.73 -5.00 -17.27
N TRP A 109 -5.52 -4.43 -17.32
CA TRP A 109 -4.35 -5.14 -17.80
C TRP A 109 -4.00 -6.35 -16.94
N TYR A 110 -4.13 -6.21 -15.62
CA TYR A 110 -3.92 -7.31 -14.68
C TYR A 110 -4.90 -8.46 -14.92
N LEU A 111 -6.19 -8.14 -15.10
CA LEU A 111 -7.22 -9.11 -15.44
C LEU A 111 -6.94 -9.75 -16.79
N ASN A 112 -6.44 -8.99 -17.77
CA ASN A 112 -6.06 -9.51 -19.07
C ASN A 112 -4.94 -10.57 -18.94
N PHE A 113 -3.91 -10.31 -18.14
CA PHE A 113 -2.88 -11.31 -17.83
C PHE A 113 -3.47 -12.56 -17.18
N VAL A 114 -4.33 -12.41 -16.17
CA VAL A 114 -4.90 -13.55 -15.44
C VAL A 114 -5.82 -14.39 -16.33
N TYR A 115 -6.81 -13.78 -16.98
CA TYR A 115 -7.84 -14.52 -17.74
C TYR A 115 -7.37 -14.94 -19.13
N ASN A 116 -6.59 -14.10 -19.83
CA ASN A 116 -6.21 -14.38 -21.20
C ASN A 116 -4.85 -15.05 -21.35
N PHE A 117 -3.98 -15.01 -20.34
CA PHE A 117 -2.72 -15.75 -20.36
C PHE A 117 -2.68 -16.84 -19.29
N LEU A 118 -2.72 -16.49 -18.00
CA LEU A 118 -2.46 -17.43 -16.92
C LEU A 118 -3.45 -18.61 -16.93
N GLN A 119 -4.76 -18.35 -16.89
CA GLN A 119 -5.79 -19.40 -16.87
C GLN A 119 -5.80 -20.31 -18.10
N LYS A 120 -5.28 -19.82 -19.24
CA LYS A 120 -5.19 -20.62 -20.48
C LYS A 120 -3.89 -21.39 -20.59
N CYS A 121 -2.81 -20.85 -20.01
CA CYS A 121 -1.47 -21.42 -20.07
C CYS A 121 -1.23 -22.46 -18.97
N VAL A 122 -1.79 -22.25 -17.76
CA VAL A 122 -1.53 -23.13 -16.62
C VAL A 122 -2.79 -23.85 -16.13
N ASP A 123 -2.56 -25.03 -15.56
CA ASP A 123 -3.53 -25.81 -14.80
C ASP A 123 -3.80 -25.12 -13.46
N MET A 124 -4.95 -24.45 -13.37
CA MET A 124 -5.36 -23.71 -12.17
C MET A 124 -5.70 -24.62 -10.99
N ASP A 125 -5.93 -25.93 -11.18
CA ASP A 125 -6.11 -26.88 -10.07
C ASP A 125 -4.79 -27.15 -9.33
N ARG A 126 -3.66 -26.79 -9.95
CA ARG A 126 -2.31 -26.97 -9.43
C ARG A 126 -1.64 -25.65 -8.99
N VAL A 127 -2.41 -24.56 -9.00
CA VAL A 127 -1.94 -23.23 -8.61
C VAL A 127 -2.89 -22.64 -7.57
N HIS A 128 -2.34 -22.27 -6.41
CA HIS A 128 -3.10 -21.61 -5.36
C HIS A 128 -2.78 -20.11 -5.32
N PHE A 129 -3.81 -19.28 -5.40
CA PHE A 129 -3.69 -17.83 -5.25
C PHE A 129 -3.55 -17.47 -3.77
N CYS A 130 -2.42 -16.86 -3.39
CA CYS A 130 -2.12 -16.56 -1.99
C CYS A 130 -2.50 -15.12 -1.61
N ASN A 131 -2.09 -14.14 -2.44
CA ASN A 131 -2.30 -12.73 -2.16
C ASN A 131 -2.14 -11.88 -3.43
N MET A 132 -2.61 -10.63 -3.39
CA MET A 132 -2.40 -9.64 -4.44
C MET A 132 -2.32 -8.23 -3.85
N ASP A 133 -1.37 -7.43 -4.34
CA ASP A 133 -1.26 -6.02 -3.98
C ASP A 133 -0.90 -5.18 -5.20
N THR A 134 -1.83 -4.32 -5.62
CA THR A 134 -1.73 -3.25 -6.63
C THR A 134 -1.18 -3.68 -8.00
N GLU A 135 0.09 -4.08 -8.05
CA GLU A 135 0.87 -4.48 -9.23
C GLU A 135 1.54 -5.86 -9.08
N SER A 136 1.24 -6.62 -8.02
CA SER A 136 1.86 -7.91 -7.69
C SER A 136 0.84 -8.97 -7.30
N MET A 137 1.14 -10.25 -7.60
CA MET A 137 0.36 -11.43 -7.22
C MET A 137 1.31 -12.51 -6.75
N TYR A 138 0.86 -13.24 -5.72
CA TYR A 138 1.62 -14.29 -5.07
C TYR A 138 0.90 -15.60 -5.31
N LEU A 139 1.60 -16.54 -5.95
CA LEU A 139 1.08 -17.84 -6.33
C LEU A 139 1.91 -18.93 -5.66
N SER A 140 1.24 -19.94 -5.11
CA SER A 140 1.86 -21.20 -4.73
C SER A 140 1.60 -22.21 -5.83
N ILE A 141 2.67 -22.84 -6.33
CA ILE A 141 2.64 -23.66 -7.53
C ILE A 141 3.09 -25.08 -7.18
N VAL A 142 2.26 -26.07 -7.51
CA VAL A 142 2.58 -27.48 -7.29
C VAL A 142 3.57 -27.98 -8.34
N GLY A 143 4.61 -28.69 -7.92
CA GLY A 143 5.47 -29.39 -8.88
C GLY A 143 6.53 -30.29 -8.25
N SER A 144 7.73 -30.33 -8.82
CA SER A 144 8.80 -31.26 -8.46
C SER A 144 9.51 -30.86 -7.17
N GLN A 145 9.57 -31.77 -6.21
CA GLN A 145 10.36 -31.61 -4.98
C GLN A 145 11.86 -31.52 -5.26
N ILE A 146 12.34 -32.07 -6.39
CA ILE A 146 13.77 -32.07 -6.76
C ILE A 146 14.18 -30.69 -7.30
N GLU A 147 13.36 -30.11 -8.19
CA GLU A 147 13.63 -28.78 -8.74
C GLU A 147 13.22 -27.65 -7.77
N GLY A 148 12.29 -27.94 -6.86
CA GLY A 148 11.78 -26.99 -5.88
C GLY A 148 11.18 -25.75 -6.53
N TYR A 149 11.34 -24.59 -5.90
CA TYR A 149 10.82 -23.31 -6.41
C TYR A 149 11.46 -22.88 -7.74
N LYS A 150 12.64 -23.41 -8.11
CA LYS A 150 13.33 -23.08 -9.37
C LYS A 150 12.61 -23.59 -10.61
N GLN A 151 11.65 -24.50 -10.44
CA GLN A 151 10.85 -25.03 -11.54
C GLN A 151 9.99 -23.96 -12.26
N GLY A 152 9.69 -22.83 -11.59
CA GLY A 152 8.78 -21.82 -12.12
C GLY A 152 7.39 -22.41 -12.46
N LEU A 153 6.95 -22.22 -13.70
CA LEU A 153 5.65 -22.71 -14.20
C LEU A 153 5.74 -24.07 -14.91
N LYS A 154 6.95 -24.63 -15.07
CA LYS A 154 7.25 -25.78 -15.95
C LYS A 154 6.28 -26.97 -15.79
N TYR A 155 5.95 -27.34 -14.55
CA TYR A 155 5.14 -28.52 -14.26
C TYR A 155 3.63 -28.27 -14.20
N VAL A 156 3.20 -27.01 -14.28
CA VAL A 156 1.78 -26.63 -14.26
C VAL A 156 1.29 -26.11 -15.60
N ILE A 157 2.13 -26.06 -16.63
CA ILE A 157 1.71 -25.71 -17.98
C ILE A 157 0.75 -26.79 -18.51
N SER A 158 -0.47 -26.38 -18.87
CA SER A 158 -1.51 -27.26 -19.40
C SER A 158 -1.54 -27.24 -20.94
N ASP A 159 -1.40 -26.06 -21.55
CA ASP A 159 -1.32 -25.88 -23.00
C ASP A 159 0.06 -25.33 -23.39
N GLN A 160 1.00 -26.25 -23.64
CA GLN A 160 2.37 -25.91 -24.02
C GLN A 160 2.41 -25.06 -25.30
N ARG A 161 1.55 -25.34 -26.28
CA ARG A 161 1.56 -24.62 -27.57
C ARG A 161 1.09 -23.19 -27.41
N PHE A 162 0.03 -22.97 -26.63
CA PHE A 162 -0.44 -21.63 -26.29
C PHE A 162 0.59 -20.86 -25.46
N CYS A 163 1.16 -21.50 -24.44
CA CYS A 163 2.21 -20.89 -23.63
C CYS A 163 3.40 -20.49 -24.50
N ASP A 164 3.97 -21.38 -25.31
CA ASP A 164 5.16 -21.07 -26.12
C ASP A 164 4.93 -19.91 -27.09
N LEU A 165 3.69 -19.77 -27.62
CA LEU A 165 3.30 -18.67 -28.50
C LEU A 165 3.22 -17.33 -27.76
N HIS A 166 2.63 -17.31 -26.56
CA HIS A 166 2.31 -16.07 -25.83
C HIS A 166 3.27 -15.74 -24.67
N TYR A 167 4.16 -16.65 -24.28
CA TYR A 167 5.02 -16.50 -23.10
C TYR A 167 5.84 -15.21 -23.16
N LYS A 168 6.47 -14.95 -24.31
CA LYS A 168 7.30 -13.76 -24.54
C LYS A 168 6.52 -12.45 -24.56
N GLU A 169 5.20 -12.49 -24.74
CA GLU A 169 4.33 -11.31 -24.66
C GLU A 169 4.15 -10.85 -23.21
N TRP A 170 4.19 -11.78 -22.25
CA TRP A 170 3.84 -11.51 -20.86
C TRP A 170 5.04 -11.57 -19.90
N LEU A 171 5.88 -12.60 -20.03
CA LEU A 171 6.95 -12.92 -19.09
C LEU A 171 8.34 -12.79 -19.74
N PRO A 172 9.38 -12.47 -18.95
CA PRO A 172 10.76 -12.54 -19.42
C PRO A 172 11.19 -13.99 -19.63
N TRP A 173 12.18 -14.18 -20.50
CA TRP A 173 12.84 -15.46 -20.74
C TRP A 173 14.33 -15.36 -20.42
N ASN A 174 15.01 -16.51 -20.38
CA ASN A 174 16.44 -16.57 -20.11
C ASN A 174 17.21 -15.74 -21.14
N ASP A 175 18.21 -14.98 -20.67
CA ASP A 175 19.06 -14.12 -21.50
C ASP A 175 18.33 -12.99 -22.24
N CYS A 176 17.11 -12.63 -21.81
CA CYS A 176 16.43 -11.45 -22.35
C CYS A 176 17.14 -10.14 -21.95
N THR A 177 16.98 -9.12 -22.78
CA THR A 177 17.54 -7.79 -22.53
C THR A 177 16.79 -7.10 -21.38
N VAL A 178 17.43 -6.12 -20.74
CA VAL A 178 16.77 -5.26 -19.74
C VAL A 178 15.50 -4.58 -20.30
N ALA A 179 15.49 -4.26 -21.60
CA ALA A 179 14.34 -3.67 -22.26
C ALA A 179 13.15 -4.63 -22.34
N GLU A 180 13.41 -5.93 -22.54
CA GLU A 180 12.40 -6.99 -22.58
C GLU A 180 11.93 -7.36 -21.17
N GLU A 181 12.85 -7.50 -20.21
CA GLU A 181 12.53 -7.80 -18.81
C GLU A 181 11.71 -6.66 -18.17
N LYS A 182 12.11 -5.41 -18.41
CA LYS A 182 11.45 -4.20 -17.88
C LYS A 182 10.57 -3.51 -18.91
N LYS A 183 9.99 -4.27 -19.86
CA LYS A 183 9.07 -3.70 -20.84
C LYS A 183 7.83 -3.14 -20.15
N LEU A 184 7.25 -2.11 -20.76
CA LEU A 184 6.00 -1.53 -20.27
C LEU A 184 4.91 -2.61 -20.32
N MET A 185 4.13 -2.72 -19.24
CA MET A 185 3.07 -3.71 -19.09
C MET A 185 3.52 -5.19 -19.07
N GLY A 186 4.82 -5.48 -19.05
CA GLY A 186 5.34 -6.83 -18.81
C GLY A 186 5.21 -7.25 -17.35
N ILE A 187 5.11 -8.55 -17.11
CA ILE A 187 5.15 -9.15 -15.78
C ILE A 187 6.54 -9.72 -15.55
N THR A 188 7.13 -9.47 -14.39
CA THR A 188 8.44 -9.99 -14.00
C THR A 188 8.32 -10.74 -12.68
N THR A 189 9.05 -11.83 -12.54
CA THR A 189 9.19 -12.52 -11.25
C THR A 189 10.08 -11.70 -10.32
N GLU A 190 9.54 -11.18 -9.22
CA GLU A 190 10.31 -10.40 -8.25
C GLU A 190 11.05 -11.28 -7.23
N SER A 191 10.38 -12.33 -6.74
CA SER A 191 10.93 -13.24 -5.73
C SER A 191 10.29 -14.62 -5.85
N GLN A 192 11.05 -15.64 -5.49
CA GLN A 192 10.62 -17.04 -5.44
C GLN A 192 11.16 -17.66 -4.15
N GLY A 193 10.37 -18.52 -3.53
CA GLY A 193 10.73 -19.24 -2.32
C GLY A 193 9.94 -20.52 -2.21
N GLU A 194 10.31 -21.36 -1.26
CA GLU A 194 9.65 -22.65 -1.02
C GLU A 194 8.26 -22.47 -0.41
N ASN A 195 8.14 -21.55 0.54
CA ASN A 195 6.93 -21.37 1.33
C ASN A 195 6.53 -19.89 1.43
N ILE A 196 5.23 -19.65 1.57
CA ILE A 196 4.67 -18.32 1.83
C ILE A 196 3.58 -18.40 2.89
N VAL A 197 3.61 -17.46 3.83
CA VAL A 197 2.54 -17.26 4.81
C VAL A 197 1.95 -15.86 4.64
N CYS A 198 0.63 -15.79 4.44
CA CYS A 198 -0.11 -14.55 4.20
C CYS A 198 -1.16 -14.36 5.30
N LEU A 199 -0.98 -13.35 6.14
CA LEU A 199 -1.92 -13.05 7.23
C LEU A 199 -3.01 -12.06 6.79
N ALA A 200 -2.63 -11.06 5.99
CA ALA A 200 -3.52 -9.99 5.56
C ALA A 200 -2.96 -9.27 4.31
N PRO A 201 -3.76 -8.40 3.67
CA PRO A 201 -3.25 -7.57 2.58
C PRO A 201 -2.05 -6.73 3.03
N LYS A 202 -0.92 -6.89 2.31
CA LYS A 202 0.41 -6.29 2.62
C LYS A 202 1.11 -6.83 3.88
N CYS A 203 0.68 -7.97 4.42
CA CYS A 203 1.31 -8.64 5.55
C CYS A 203 1.57 -10.12 5.21
N TYR A 204 2.80 -10.44 4.79
CA TYR A 204 3.19 -11.79 4.38
C TYR A 204 4.69 -12.04 4.57
N SER A 205 5.08 -13.31 4.65
CA SER A 205 6.48 -13.75 4.67
C SER A 205 6.72 -14.83 3.62
N LEU A 206 7.75 -14.66 2.79
CA LEU A 206 8.26 -15.66 1.85
C LEU A 206 9.58 -16.20 2.40
N TYR A 207 9.73 -17.52 2.47
CA TYR A 207 10.87 -18.15 3.14
C TYR A 207 11.21 -19.52 2.54
N ASN A 208 12.43 -19.96 2.83
CA ASN A 208 12.92 -21.32 2.55
C ASN A 208 13.15 -22.08 3.87
N GLY A 209 13.07 -23.41 3.81
CA GLY A 209 13.15 -24.29 4.96
C GLY A 209 11.78 -24.72 5.49
N ASN A 210 11.79 -25.71 6.38
CA ASN A 210 10.59 -26.27 6.98
C ASN A 210 10.29 -25.61 8.33
N GLU A 211 9.00 -25.56 8.67
CA GLU A 211 8.50 -25.05 9.96
C GLU A 211 9.06 -25.81 11.18
N GLN A 212 9.60 -27.02 10.98
CA GLN A 212 10.14 -27.90 12.03
C GLN A 212 11.66 -27.78 12.21
N SER A 213 12.36 -27.01 11.38
CA SER A 213 13.81 -26.80 11.46
C SER A 213 14.14 -25.37 11.88
N ASP A 214 15.16 -25.20 12.72
CA ASP A 214 15.66 -23.86 13.11
C ASP A 214 16.29 -23.08 11.94
N ASP A 215 16.47 -23.70 10.77
CA ASP A 215 17.11 -23.15 9.57
C ASP A 215 16.13 -22.39 8.64
N ILE A 216 15.11 -21.73 9.17
CA ILE A 216 14.21 -20.92 8.33
C ILE A 216 14.93 -19.67 7.82
N VAL A 217 15.07 -19.57 6.49
CA VAL A 217 15.66 -18.41 5.84
C VAL A 217 14.57 -17.54 5.23
N SER A 218 14.28 -16.41 5.89
CA SER A 218 13.36 -15.40 5.38
C SER A 218 13.94 -14.72 4.13
N LEU A 219 13.21 -14.79 3.02
CA LEU A 219 13.55 -14.09 1.78
C LEU A 219 12.89 -12.71 1.72
N VAL A 220 11.62 -12.62 2.11
CA VAL A 220 10.85 -11.38 2.10
C VAL A 220 9.92 -11.35 3.30
N ASN A 221 9.99 -10.29 4.10
CA ASN A 221 9.04 -10.01 5.17
C ASN A 221 8.33 -8.70 4.89
N ARG A 222 7.02 -8.74 4.67
CA ARG A 222 6.18 -7.55 4.51
C ARG A 222 5.22 -7.40 5.67
N MET A 223 5.14 -6.18 6.16
CA MET A 223 4.28 -5.77 7.25
C MET A 223 3.76 -4.36 7.01
N LYS A 224 2.50 -4.13 7.38
CA LYS A 224 1.85 -2.84 7.16
C LYS A 224 1.98 -1.93 8.37
N GLY A 225 2.51 -0.72 8.16
CA GLY A 225 2.50 0.35 9.17
C GLY A 225 3.61 0.29 10.22
N VAL A 226 4.57 -0.62 10.07
CA VAL A 226 5.75 -0.75 10.93
C VAL A 226 7.01 -0.78 10.05
N ARG A 227 8.12 -0.23 10.56
CA ARG A 227 9.39 -0.17 9.83
C ARG A 227 10.13 -1.51 9.91
N GLU A 228 10.38 -2.13 8.77
CA GLU A 228 11.07 -3.43 8.62
C GLU A 228 12.40 -3.48 9.40
N LYS A 229 13.24 -2.43 9.34
CA LYS A 229 14.57 -2.41 10.00
C LYS A 229 14.56 -2.41 11.54
N LYS A 230 13.42 -2.12 12.18
CA LYS A 230 13.32 -2.02 13.65
C LYS A 230 12.50 -3.14 14.28
N ALA A 231 11.60 -3.75 13.50
CA ALA A 231 10.83 -4.88 13.92
C ALA A 231 11.62 -6.14 13.54
N ILE A 232 12.34 -6.73 14.49
CA ILE A 232 12.99 -8.04 14.30
C ILE A 232 11.87 -9.09 14.32
N LEU A 233 11.07 -9.14 13.26
CA LEU A 233 10.07 -10.18 13.06
C LEU A 233 10.69 -11.26 12.18
N THR A 234 10.52 -12.48 12.66
CA THR A 234 10.90 -13.71 11.98
C THR A 234 9.69 -14.31 11.28
N THR A 235 9.92 -15.20 10.32
CA THR A 235 8.82 -15.98 9.72
C THR A 235 8.01 -16.74 10.77
N ASN A 236 8.66 -17.22 11.83
CA ASN A 236 8.00 -17.90 12.95
C ASN A 236 6.94 -17.02 13.62
N ASP A 237 7.13 -15.71 13.67
CA ASP A 237 6.11 -14.78 14.18
C ASP A 237 4.85 -14.79 13.30
N TYR A 238 5.01 -14.89 11.97
CA TYR A 238 3.86 -14.99 11.06
C TYR A 238 3.13 -16.32 11.23
N VAL A 239 3.87 -17.43 11.28
CA VAL A 239 3.30 -18.78 11.48
C VAL A 239 2.56 -18.85 12.82
N LYS A 240 3.18 -18.35 13.90
CA LYS A 240 2.58 -18.28 15.22
C LYS A 240 1.32 -17.42 15.25
N CYS A 241 1.34 -16.26 14.58
CA CYS A 241 0.17 -15.39 14.47
C CYS A 241 -1.00 -16.11 13.78
N LEU A 242 -0.71 -16.96 12.78
CA LEU A 242 -1.71 -17.75 12.07
C LEU A 242 -2.21 -18.95 12.90
N SER A 243 -1.33 -19.70 13.55
CA SER A 243 -1.67 -20.90 14.32
C SER A 243 -2.41 -20.58 15.62
N ASP A 244 -1.92 -19.58 16.36
CA ASP A 244 -2.38 -19.28 17.71
C ASP A 244 -3.46 -18.18 17.69
N GLY A 245 -3.68 -17.53 16.54
CA GLY A 245 -4.57 -16.38 16.41
C GLY A 245 -4.13 -15.16 17.23
N CYS A 246 -2.86 -15.10 17.64
CA CYS A 246 -2.36 -14.04 18.52
C CYS A 246 -1.92 -12.80 17.72
N ASN A 247 -2.12 -11.61 18.30
CA ASN A 247 -1.57 -10.39 17.74
C ASN A 247 -0.12 -10.20 18.21
N ILE A 248 0.79 -9.88 17.28
CA ILE A 248 2.18 -9.60 17.60
C ILE A 248 2.39 -8.10 17.56
N ASN A 249 2.69 -7.55 18.74
CA ASN A 249 2.99 -6.14 18.92
C ASN A 249 4.49 -5.90 18.85
N VAL A 250 4.87 -4.79 18.23
CA VAL A 250 6.26 -4.35 18.15
C VAL A 250 6.35 -2.94 18.70
N THR A 251 7.35 -2.71 19.55
CA THR A 251 7.69 -1.38 20.03
C THR A 251 8.34 -0.57 18.92
N THR A 252 7.70 0.52 18.54
CA THR A 252 8.22 1.46 17.54
C THR A 252 8.46 2.82 18.15
N ASN A 253 9.54 3.45 17.74
CA ASN A 253 9.89 4.76 18.22
C ASN A 253 9.26 5.80 17.30
N ASN A 254 8.44 6.67 17.88
CA ASN A 254 7.90 7.84 17.21
C ASN A 254 8.60 9.09 17.75
N LEU A 255 8.98 9.99 16.85
CA LEU A 255 9.49 11.30 17.27
C LEU A 255 8.30 12.21 17.45
N GLN A 256 8.10 12.69 18.66
CA GLN A 256 7.09 13.69 18.95
C GLN A 256 7.74 14.95 19.49
N MET A 257 7.24 16.09 19.05
CA MET A 257 7.67 17.39 19.55
C MET A 257 6.63 17.88 20.56
N LYS A 258 7.05 18.09 21.81
CA LYS A 258 6.23 18.71 22.85
C LYS A 258 7.01 19.88 23.44
N MET A 259 6.40 21.06 23.44
CA MET A 259 7.01 22.30 23.97
C MET A 259 8.41 22.61 23.41
N GLY A 260 8.60 22.40 22.10
CA GLY A 260 9.90 22.65 21.44
C GLY A 260 10.98 21.59 21.70
N VAL A 261 10.74 20.62 22.58
CA VAL A 261 11.63 19.47 22.79
C VAL A 261 11.17 18.31 21.91
N THR A 262 12.08 17.79 21.09
CA THR A 262 11.84 16.57 20.32
C THR A 262 12.17 15.37 21.20
N SER A 263 11.15 14.65 21.64
CA SER A 263 11.28 13.44 22.44
C SER A 263 11.04 12.21 21.57
N MET A 264 11.83 11.17 21.80
CA MET A 264 11.56 9.85 21.25
C MET A 264 10.60 9.12 22.20
N ILE A 265 9.39 8.86 21.74
CA ILE A 265 8.43 8.06 22.48
C ILE A 265 8.42 6.63 21.95
N ASN A 266 8.39 5.66 22.85
CA ASN A 266 8.18 4.27 22.51
C ASN A 266 6.68 4.02 22.48
N MET A 267 6.17 3.55 21.35
CA MET A 267 4.77 3.19 21.17
C MET A 267 4.69 1.71 20.78
N GLU A 268 3.86 0.95 21.46
CA GLU A 268 3.50 -0.38 20.97
C GLU A 268 2.52 -0.24 19.81
N LYS A 269 2.85 -0.90 18.69
CA LYS A 269 1.93 -1.03 17.56
C LYS A 269 1.75 -2.49 17.24
N SER A 270 0.52 -2.87 16.90
CA SER A 270 0.26 -4.19 16.35
C SER A 270 0.91 -4.31 14.98
N ALA A 271 1.90 -5.18 14.86
CA ALA A 271 2.71 -5.37 13.67
C ALA A 271 2.14 -6.49 12.80
N LEU A 272 1.75 -7.60 13.43
CA LEU A 272 1.05 -8.71 12.78
C LEU A 272 -0.28 -8.94 13.47
N THR A 273 -1.34 -8.95 12.67
CA THR A 273 -2.67 -9.37 13.10
C THR A 273 -3.18 -10.36 12.07
N CYS A 274 -3.73 -11.48 12.55
CA CYS A 274 -4.28 -12.52 11.67
C CYS A 274 -5.53 -12.02 10.93
N ILE A 275 -6.20 -10.97 11.45
CA ILE A 275 -7.42 -10.39 10.86
C ILE A 275 -7.28 -8.86 10.81
N HIS A 276 -7.11 -8.32 9.61
CA HIS A 276 -7.25 -6.89 9.34
C HIS A 276 -8.61 -6.59 8.70
N LYS A 277 -9.70 -6.67 9.49
CA LYS A 277 -11.03 -6.19 9.05
C LYS A 277 -10.99 -4.67 8.95
N LYS A 278 -11.00 -4.15 7.72
CA LYS A 278 -11.10 -2.70 7.46
C LYS A 278 -12.51 -2.28 7.05
N ILE A 279 -13.24 -3.17 6.41
CA ILE A 279 -14.53 -2.91 5.76
C ILE A 279 -15.40 -4.15 5.90
N PHE A 280 -16.70 -3.96 6.08
CA PHE A 280 -17.74 -4.96 5.85
C PHE A 280 -18.29 -4.83 4.44
N VAL A 281 -18.48 -5.95 3.75
CA VAL A 281 -19.29 -5.98 2.52
C VAL A 281 -20.71 -6.30 2.95
N LEU A 282 -21.63 -5.38 2.71
CA LEU A 282 -23.05 -5.51 3.05
C LEU A 282 -23.77 -6.37 2.00
N ALA A 283 -24.98 -6.83 2.32
CA ALA A 283 -25.76 -7.72 1.44
C ALA A 283 -26.07 -7.12 0.06
N ASN A 284 -26.11 -5.80 -0.07
CA ASN A 284 -26.28 -5.08 -1.34
C ASN A 284 -24.97 -4.86 -2.11
N GLY A 285 -23.85 -5.42 -1.66
CA GLY A 285 -22.52 -5.25 -2.25
C GLY A 285 -21.81 -3.94 -1.89
N CYS A 286 -22.42 -3.08 -1.08
CA CYS A 286 -21.76 -1.85 -0.60
C CYS A 286 -20.70 -2.17 0.47
N CYS A 287 -19.68 -1.33 0.53
CA CYS A 287 -18.60 -1.41 1.51
C CYS A 287 -18.84 -0.43 2.66
N ALA A 288 -18.92 -0.92 3.89
CA ALA A 288 -19.05 -0.11 5.10
C ALA A 288 -17.77 -0.16 5.95
N PRO A 289 -17.36 0.93 6.63
CA PRO A 289 -16.13 0.94 7.42
C PRO A 289 -16.25 0.01 8.63
N PHE A 290 -15.23 -0.81 8.93
CA PHE A 290 -15.21 -1.62 10.13
C PHE A 290 -15.13 -0.74 11.38
N MET A 291 -16.04 -0.96 12.32
CA MET A 291 -16.02 -0.34 13.65
C MET A 291 -16.03 -1.45 14.71
N TYR A 292 -15.11 -1.36 15.66
CA TYR A 292 -14.98 -2.38 16.71
C TYR A 292 -16.28 -2.46 17.54
N GLY A 293 -16.80 -3.67 17.72
CA GLY A 293 -18.07 -3.91 18.42
C GLY A 293 -19.34 -3.69 17.57
N ILE A 294 -19.21 -3.30 16.30
CA ILE A 294 -20.33 -3.11 15.38
C ILE A 294 -20.26 -4.20 14.31
N ASN A 295 -21.29 -5.05 14.25
CA ASN A 295 -21.41 -6.11 13.25
C ASN A 295 -22.11 -5.59 11.98
N ALA A 296 -22.04 -6.36 10.89
CA ALA A 296 -22.60 -5.96 9.59
C ALA A 296 -24.12 -5.73 9.61
N ASP A 297 -24.84 -6.42 10.49
CA ASP A 297 -26.28 -6.29 10.75
C ASP A 297 -26.68 -4.95 11.40
N HIS A 298 -25.72 -4.23 11.99
CA HIS A 298 -25.97 -2.91 12.57
C HIS A 298 -25.96 -1.79 11.52
N TYR A 299 -25.55 -2.07 10.27
CA TYR A 299 -25.58 -1.09 9.19
C TYR A 299 -26.96 -1.07 8.55
N LEU A 300 -27.64 0.07 8.65
CA LEU A 300 -28.91 0.30 7.96
C LEU A 300 -28.63 0.60 6.50
N ILE A 301 -29.16 -0.24 5.61
CA ILE A 301 -29.12 -0.01 4.16
C ILE A 301 -30.39 0.74 3.79
N ASP A 302 -30.27 2.04 3.50
CA ASP A 302 -31.39 2.79 2.95
C ASP A 302 -31.59 2.41 1.48
N SER A 303 -32.63 1.61 1.22
CA SER A 303 -33.00 1.16 -0.12
C SER A 303 -33.52 2.28 -1.03
N ASN A 304 -33.76 3.48 -0.50
CA ASN A 304 -34.36 4.59 -1.27
C ASN A 304 -33.34 5.49 -1.99
N LEU A 305 -32.02 5.34 -1.77
CA LEU A 305 -31.03 6.23 -2.41
C LEU A 305 -30.82 5.96 -3.92
N HIS A 306 -31.34 4.85 -4.46
CA HIS A 306 -31.16 4.53 -5.88
C HIS A 306 -31.98 5.42 -6.83
N SER A 307 -32.97 6.18 -6.34
CA SER A 307 -33.73 7.12 -7.18
C SER A 307 -32.92 8.37 -7.58
N ASP A 308 -31.95 8.77 -6.77
CA ASP A 308 -31.32 10.09 -6.92
C ASP A 308 -30.03 10.04 -7.76
N LEU A 309 -29.33 8.89 -7.78
CA LEU A 309 -28.16 8.68 -8.65
C LEU A 309 -28.54 8.34 -10.10
N ALA A 310 -29.77 7.89 -10.35
CA ALA A 310 -30.26 7.61 -11.70
C ALA A 310 -30.52 8.89 -12.54
N GLN A 311 -30.53 10.07 -11.92
CA GLN A 311 -30.72 11.36 -12.61
C GLN A 311 -29.44 11.92 -13.25
N LEU A 312 -28.28 11.30 -13.04
CA LEU A 312 -27.01 11.64 -13.71
C LEU A 312 -26.73 10.69 -14.89
N LYS A 313 -27.68 10.53 -15.81
CA LYS A 313 -27.38 10.02 -17.16
C LYS A 313 -27.12 11.22 -18.09
N PRO A 314 -25.96 11.29 -18.79
CA PRO A 314 -25.77 12.27 -19.85
C PRO A 314 -26.80 12.00 -20.96
N SER A 315 -27.61 13.00 -21.27
CA SER A 315 -28.43 13.04 -22.48
C SER A 315 -27.50 13.14 -23.69
N ILE A 316 -27.15 12.00 -24.28
CA ILE A 316 -26.54 11.95 -25.61
C ILE A 316 -27.66 12.21 -26.61
N SER A 317 -27.78 13.46 -27.06
CA SER A 317 -28.59 13.79 -28.23
C SER A 317 -27.88 13.22 -29.46
N GLN A 318 -28.41 12.15 -30.03
CA GLN A 318 -28.08 11.77 -31.40
C GLN A 318 -28.81 12.74 -32.35
N SER A 319 -28.08 13.70 -32.91
CA SER A 319 -28.50 14.35 -34.15
C SER A 319 -28.03 13.48 -35.32
N LYS A 320 -28.99 13.09 -36.15
CA LYS A 320 -28.77 12.51 -37.48
C LYS A 320 -28.00 13.47 -38.39
#